data_AF-A0AAD8ZZ50-F1
#
_entry.id   AF-A0AAD8ZZ50-F1
#
_cell.length_a   1.000
_cell.length_b   1.000
_cell.length_c   1.000
_cell.angle_alpha   90.00
_cell.angle_beta   90.00
_cell.angle_gamma   90.00
#
_symmetry.space_group_name_H-M   'P 1'
#
loop_
_entity.id
_entity.type
_entity.pdbx_description
1 polymer ?
#
loop_
_entity_poly.entity_id
_entity_poly.type
_entity_poly.pdbx_seq_one_letter_code
_entity_poly.pdbx_strand_id
1 'polypeptide(L)'
;MCANDYADNVASHPPNAFSTLGTLRAFQAGRISNFFGCSGEASTIDTECSSSAVAINRACVDIIAGKCTTALAGGANVFTSPNFFQNLNTGKFLSPTGQCKSFDTKADGYCRGEGVGLLLLKKLSTAQAEGDNILAVISGSAVRQNSNETYITVPHGPSQSELYEKVLRSATRRARLGLLPSSKSVLMIHHKRIPPQASFTTLNPQITLSDSDRIAITTTGIEWKSSGPLTVCVNNYGASGSNAALIVTEPPPLSTTLNQTIEGNSRSIASSYPFIITAFSQSSLFANVCCCARLSCSRTASSGVGPQTPHKLPS
;
A
#
# COMPACT_ATOMS: atom_id res chain seq x y z
N MET A 1 -0.07 -9.81 -8.82
CA MET A 1 0.79 -9.26 -9.89
C MET A 1 0.15 -9.68 -11.19
N CYS A 2 -0.10 -8.77 -12.13
CA CYS A 2 -0.76 -9.10 -13.40
C CYS A 2 0.21 -9.31 -14.58
N ALA A 3 1.43 -8.75 -14.52
CA ALA A 3 2.44 -8.91 -15.57
C ALA A 3 3.44 -10.04 -15.24
N ASN A 4 3.93 -10.76 -16.25
CA ASN A 4 5.06 -11.70 -16.12
C ASN A 4 6.05 -11.51 -17.29
N ASP A 5 6.32 -10.24 -17.58
CA ASP A 5 7.07 -9.83 -18.77
C ASP A 5 8.54 -10.31 -18.73
N TYR A 6 9.02 -10.70 -17.54
CA TYR A 6 10.36 -11.28 -17.37
C TYR A 6 10.49 -12.64 -18.08
N ALA A 7 9.39 -13.37 -18.26
CA ALA A 7 9.40 -14.62 -19.02
C ALA A 7 9.87 -14.43 -20.47
N ASP A 8 9.55 -13.29 -21.11
CA ASP A 8 10.01 -12.96 -22.47
C ASP A 8 11.55 -12.89 -22.53
N ASN A 9 12.16 -12.27 -21.52
CA ASN A 9 13.62 -12.14 -21.43
C ASN A 9 14.29 -13.49 -21.14
N VAL A 10 13.73 -14.26 -20.22
CA VAL A 10 14.26 -15.59 -19.87
C VAL A 10 14.15 -16.55 -21.06
N ALA A 11 13.09 -16.45 -21.86
CA ALA A 11 12.91 -17.24 -23.08
C ALA A 11 13.99 -16.99 -24.15
N SER A 12 14.73 -15.88 -24.05
CA SER A 12 15.85 -15.55 -24.95
C SER A 12 17.18 -16.20 -24.54
N HIS A 13 17.20 -16.98 -23.46
CA HIS A 13 18.39 -17.65 -22.93
C HIS A 13 18.22 -19.18 -22.92
N PRO A 14 19.32 -19.96 -22.90
CA PRO A 14 19.24 -21.41 -22.73
C PRO A 14 18.47 -21.80 -21.45
N PRO A 15 17.60 -22.82 -21.51
CA PRO A 15 16.81 -23.23 -20.37
C PRO A 15 17.70 -23.75 -19.24
N ASN A 16 17.36 -23.38 -18.00
CA ASN A 16 17.96 -23.93 -16.79
C ASN A 16 16.90 -24.06 -15.68
N ALA A 17 17.26 -24.75 -14.59
CA ALA A 17 16.34 -25.00 -13.49
C ALA A 17 15.76 -23.71 -12.86
N PHE A 18 16.50 -22.60 -12.89
CA PHE A 18 16.07 -21.32 -12.34
C PHE A 18 15.15 -20.54 -13.27
N SER A 19 15.15 -20.81 -14.59
CA SER A 19 14.25 -20.16 -15.55
C SER A 19 12.78 -20.33 -15.17
N THR A 20 12.37 -21.56 -14.85
CA THR A 20 11.00 -21.86 -14.44
C THR A 20 10.71 -21.32 -13.04
N LEU A 21 11.60 -21.56 -12.07
CA LEU A 21 11.41 -21.12 -10.68
C LEU A 21 11.43 -19.60 -10.52
N GLY A 22 12.11 -18.88 -11.41
CA GLY A 22 12.22 -17.43 -11.41
C GLY A 22 11.06 -16.70 -12.08
N THR A 23 10.27 -17.39 -12.93
CA THR A 23 9.19 -16.79 -13.73
C THR A 23 7.79 -17.26 -13.32
N LEU A 24 7.66 -18.45 -12.71
CA LEU A 24 6.34 -18.93 -12.26
C LEU A 24 5.80 -18.05 -11.13
N ARG A 25 4.60 -17.50 -11.35
CA ARG A 25 3.94 -16.59 -10.40
C ARG A 25 3.73 -17.19 -9.01
N ALA A 26 3.46 -18.48 -8.90
CA ALA A 26 3.31 -19.17 -7.61
C ALA A 26 4.53 -19.04 -6.70
N PHE A 27 5.74 -18.95 -7.27
CA PHE A 27 6.97 -18.78 -6.49
C PHE A 27 7.11 -17.38 -5.89
N GLN A 28 6.32 -16.40 -6.29
CA GLN A 28 6.39 -15.05 -5.72
C GLN A 28 5.99 -15.05 -4.25
N ALA A 29 4.79 -15.55 -3.94
CA ALA A 29 4.35 -15.73 -2.56
C ALA A 29 5.16 -16.83 -1.86
N GLY A 30 5.41 -17.95 -2.55
CA GLY A 30 6.12 -19.09 -1.99
C GLY A 30 7.55 -18.77 -1.53
N ARG A 31 8.30 -17.93 -2.25
CA ARG A 31 9.65 -17.51 -1.86
C ARG A 31 9.67 -16.67 -0.60
N ILE A 32 8.69 -15.78 -0.44
CA ILE A 32 8.55 -14.98 0.79
C ILE A 32 8.25 -15.90 1.96
N SER A 33 7.27 -16.80 1.82
CA SER A 33 6.94 -17.75 2.88
C SER A 33 8.11 -18.66 3.23
N ASN A 34 8.81 -19.20 2.24
CA ASN A 34 9.99 -20.05 2.46
C ASN A 34 11.12 -19.28 3.17
N PHE A 35 11.38 -18.03 2.77
CA PHE A 35 12.44 -17.21 3.36
C PHE A 35 12.17 -16.88 4.84
N PHE A 36 10.93 -16.55 5.19
CA PHE A 36 10.53 -16.24 6.57
C PHE A 36 10.10 -17.46 7.39
N GLY A 37 10.14 -18.67 6.81
CA GLY A 37 9.69 -19.89 7.48
C GLY A 37 8.19 -19.91 7.78
N CYS A 38 7.37 -19.17 7.02
CA CYS A 38 5.92 -19.14 7.20
C CYS A 38 5.26 -20.39 6.62
N SER A 39 4.39 -21.04 7.39
CA SER A 39 3.65 -22.25 6.99
C SER A 39 2.17 -22.00 6.64
N GLY A 40 1.73 -20.73 6.64
CA GLY A 40 0.37 -20.35 6.24
C GLY A 40 0.14 -20.37 4.72
N GLU A 41 -1.06 -20.01 4.29
CA GLU A 41 -1.40 -19.92 2.85
C GLU A 41 -0.44 -18.95 2.12
N ALA A 42 0.15 -19.42 1.03
CA ALA A 42 1.01 -18.63 0.15
C ALA A 42 0.44 -18.68 -1.28
N SER A 43 -0.34 -17.66 -1.65
CA SER A 43 -1.04 -17.63 -2.94
C SER A 43 -0.73 -16.35 -3.72
N THR A 44 -0.78 -16.47 -5.06
CA THR A 44 -0.65 -15.33 -5.97
C THR A 44 -1.97 -15.14 -6.69
N ILE A 45 -2.51 -13.92 -6.64
CA ILE A 45 -3.79 -13.55 -7.24
C ILE A 45 -3.54 -12.66 -8.46
N ASP A 46 -4.22 -13.00 -9.55
CA ASP A 46 -4.24 -12.22 -10.78
C ASP A 46 -5.70 -11.88 -11.12
N THR A 47 -6.05 -10.64 -10.85
CA THR A 47 -7.32 -10.02 -11.27
C THR A 47 -7.03 -8.71 -12.01
N GLU A 48 -5.94 -8.69 -12.79
CA GLU A 48 -5.46 -7.51 -13.49
C GLU A 48 -5.16 -6.34 -12.54
N CYS A 49 -5.57 -5.12 -12.87
CA CYS A 49 -5.33 -3.89 -12.12
C CYS A 49 -5.89 -3.90 -10.68
N SER A 50 -6.76 -4.86 -10.33
CA SER A 50 -7.29 -5.01 -8.97
C SER A 50 -6.58 -6.05 -8.12
N SER A 51 -5.57 -6.75 -8.66
CA SER A 51 -4.91 -7.89 -8.02
C SER A 51 -4.47 -7.63 -6.56
N SER A 52 -3.86 -6.48 -6.29
CA SER A 52 -3.37 -6.15 -4.93
C SER A 52 -4.52 -5.92 -3.95
N ALA A 53 -5.56 -5.21 -4.34
CA ALA A 53 -6.73 -4.97 -3.50
C ALA A 53 -7.54 -6.25 -3.25
N VAL A 54 -7.63 -7.15 -4.25
CA VAL A 54 -8.23 -8.48 -4.08
C VAL A 54 -7.40 -9.34 -3.12
N ALA A 55 -6.06 -9.32 -3.23
CA ALA A 55 -5.18 -10.02 -2.30
C ALA A 55 -5.32 -9.50 -0.86
N ILE A 56 -5.41 -8.18 -0.69
CA ILE A 56 -5.67 -7.55 0.61
C ILE A 56 -7.03 -8.00 1.15
N ASN A 57 -8.10 -7.93 0.33
CA ASN A 57 -9.42 -8.41 0.75
C ASN A 57 -9.40 -9.89 1.16
N ARG A 58 -8.65 -10.74 0.44
CA ARG A 58 -8.52 -12.17 0.80
C ARG A 58 -7.84 -12.34 2.16
N ALA A 59 -6.73 -11.65 2.39
CA ALA A 59 -6.07 -11.63 3.69
C ALA A 59 -6.99 -11.13 4.80
N CYS A 60 -7.80 -10.10 4.54
CA CYS A 60 -8.79 -9.62 5.49
C CYS A 60 -9.81 -10.71 5.85
N VAL A 61 -10.36 -11.38 4.84
CA VAL A 61 -11.33 -12.47 5.04
C VAL A 61 -10.71 -13.61 5.85
N ASP A 62 -9.47 -14.00 5.55
CA ASP A 62 -8.82 -15.13 6.20
C ASP A 62 -8.43 -14.83 7.66
N ILE A 63 -7.96 -13.62 7.97
CA ILE A 63 -7.70 -13.20 9.36
C ILE A 63 -9.00 -13.15 10.17
N ILE A 64 -10.07 -12.58 9.60
CA ILE A 64 -11.36 -12.46 10.28
C ILE A 64 -11.99 -13.84 10.53
N ALA A 65 -11.82 -14.77 9.59
CA ALA A 65 -12.25 -16.15 9.71
C ALA A 65 -11.36 -16.99 10.65
N GLY A 66 -10.27 -16.44 11.18
CA GLY A 66 -9.34 -17.14 12.07
C GLY A 66 -8.46 -18.18 11.39
N LYS A 67 -8.34 -18.15 10.05
CA LYS A 67 -7.45 -19.05 9.30
C LYS A 67 -5.98 -18.68 9.44
N CYS A 68 -5.70 -17.41 9.72
CA CYS A 68 -4.37 -16.92 10.08
C CYS A 68 -4.50 -15.76 11.09
N THR A 69 -3.43 -15.51 11.85
CA THR A 69 -3.37 -14.40 12.82
C THR A 69 -2.73 -13.15 12.23
N THR A 70 -1.84 -13.35 11.26
CA THR A 70 -1.06 -12.34 10.56
C THR A 70 -1.01 -12.70 9.08
N ALA A 71 -1.06 -11.71 8.20
CA ALA A 71 -0.92 -11.90 6.76
C ALA A 71 -0.05 -10.81 6.13
N LEU A 72 0.75 -11.17 5.14
CA LEU A 72 1.42 -10.24 4.25
C LEU A 72 0.66 -10.20 2.92
N ALA A 73 0.13 -9.04 2.54
CA ALA A 73 -0.70 -8.91 1.34
C ALA A 73 -0.36 -7.65 0.55
N GLY A 74 -0.33 -7.73 -0.78
CA GLY A 74 -0.03 -6.57 -1.62
C GLY A 74 0.18 -6.95 -3.07
N GLY A 75 1.09 -6.26 -3.75
CA GLY A 75 1.39 -6.52 -5.16
C GLY A 75 2.71 -5.94 -5.61
N ALA A 76 3.19 -6.48 -6.72
CA ALA A 76 4.36 -6.02 -7.45
C ALA A 76 3.99 -5.90 -8.93
N ASN A 77 4.58 -4.93 -9.60
CA ASN A 77 4.47 -4.71 -11.04
C ASN A 77 5.80 -4.13 -11.54
N VAL A 78 6.46 -4.86 -12.44
CA VAL A 78 7.78 -4.51 -13.00
C VAL A 78 7.75 -4.84 -14.49
N PHE A 79 8.24 -3.93 -15.31
CA PHE A 79 8.30 -4.03 -16.76
C PHE A 79 9.69 -4.42 -17.18
N THR A 80 9.79 -5.51 -17.92
CA THR A 80 11.08 -5.96 -18.45
C THR A 80 11.02 -6.22 -19.94
N SER A 81 9.86 -6.05 -20.58
CA SER A 81 9.64 -6.22 -22.01
C SER A 81 8.74 -5.09 -22.55
N PRO A 82 9.00 -4.57 -23.76
CA PRO A 82 8.13 -3.57 -24.40
C PRO A 82 6.86 -4.19 -24.98
N ASN A 83 6.78 -5.51 -25.13
CA ASN A 83 5.67 -6.19 -25.82
C ASN A 83 4.31 -5.82 -25.20
N PHE A 84 4.23 -5.80 -23.88
CA PHE A 84 2.96 -5.51 -23.23
C PHE A 84 2.55 -4.03 -23.37
N PHE A 85 3.50 -3.10 -23.48
CA PHE A 85 3.22 -1.71 -23.85
C PHE A 85 2.64 -1.62 -25.27
N GLN A 86 3.25 -2.31 -26.23
CA GLN A 86 2.81 -2.32 -27.62
C GLN A 86 1.40 -2.89 -27.76
N ASN A 87 1.12 -4.02 -27.09
CA ASN A 87 -0.19 -4.67 -27.10
C ASN A 87 -1.29 -3.75 -26.52
N LEU A 88 -1.02 -3.11 -25.37
CA LEU A 88 -1.95 -2.19 -24.74
C LEU A 88 -2.16 -0.91 -25.57
N ASN A 89 -1.12 -0.42 -26.25
CA ASN A 89 -1.23 0.72 -27.17
C ASN A 89 -2.11 0.40 -28.39
N THR A 90 -2.00 -0.82 -28.94
CA THR A 90 -2.88 -1.29 -30.03
C THR A 90 -4.34 -1.33 -29.58
N GLY A 91 -4.58 -1.75 -28.32
CA GLY A 91 -5.90 -1.71 -27.68
C GLY A 91 -6.36 -0.32 -27.22
N LYS A 92 -5.60 0.75 -27.49
CA LYS A 92 -5.90 2.14 -27.10
C LYS A 92 -6.10 2.35 -25.60
N PHE A 93 -5.47 1.52 -24.77
CA PHE A 93 -5.49 1.68 -23.32
C PHE A 93 -4.56 2.81 -22.83
N LEU A 94 -3.47 3.05 -23.57
CA LEU A 94 -2.41 3.95 -23.15
C LEU A 94 -2.63 5.37 -23.65
N SER A 95 -2.32 6.35 -22.79
CA SER A 95 -2.27 7.75 -23.20
C SER A 95 -1.09 7.96 -24.16
N PRO A 96 -1.33 8.52 -25.36
CA PRO A 96 -0.24 8.85 -26.30
C PRO A 96 0.62 10.01 -25.79
N THR A 97 0.14 10.77 -24.80
CA THR A 97 0.86 11.89 -24.17
C THR A 97 1.52 11.50 -22.84
N GLY A 98 1.37 10.25 -22.42
CA GLY A 98 2.14 9.63 -21.35
C GLY A 98 1.69 9.94 -19.91
N GLN A 99 0.70 10.81 -19.66
CA GLN A 99 0.21 11.06 -18.30
C GLN A 99 -1.22 10.54 -18.10
N CYS A 100 -1.51 10.01 -16.92
CA CYS A 100 -2.90 9.78 -16.49
C CYS A 100 -3.54 11.12 -16.11
N LYS A 101 -4.53 11.57 -16.89
CA LYS A 101 -5.23 12.86 -16.67
C LYS A 101 -6.61 12.63 -16.07
N SER A 102 -6.67 11.96 -14.92
CA SER A 102 -7.93 11.52 -14.32
C SER A 102 -8.89 12.70 -14.11
N PHE A 103 -10.15 12.51 -14.52
CA PHE A 103 -11.24 13.51 -14.50
C PHE A 103 -11.08 14.70 -15.45
N ASP A 104 -9.96 14.83 -16.15
CA ASP A 104 -9.70 15.96 -17.03
C ASP A 104 -10.39 15.80 -18.39
N THR A 105 -10.80 16.91 -19.00
CA THR A 105 -11.36 16.94 -20.37
C THR A 105 -10.39 16.38 -21.43
N LYS A 106 -9.08 16.39 -21.15
CA LYS A 106 -8.02 15.85 -22.03
C LYS A 106 -7.61 14.41 -21.71
N ALA A 107 -8.40 13.68 -20.91
CA ALA A 107 -8.15 12.29 -20.60
C ALA A 107 -8.16 11.42 -21.87
N ASP A 108 -7.06 10.72 -22.15
CA ASP A 108 -6.78 10.04 -23.42
C ASP A 108 -6.18 8.63 -23.22
N GLY A 109 -6.32 8.05 -22.02
CA GLY A 109 -5.77 6.75 -21.64
C GLY A 109 -4.97 6.83 -20.33
N TYR A 110 -4.31 5.73 -19.96
CA TYR A 110 -3.46 5.69 -18.76
C TYR A 110 -1.97 5.53 -19.10
N CYS A 111 -1.10 5.82 -18.14
CA CYS A 111 0.33 5.58 -18.20
C CYS A 111 0.71 4.41 -17.30
N ARG A 112 1.49 3.46 -17.81
CA ARG A 112 1.94 2.31 -17.03
C ARG A 112 2.98 2.77 -16.00
N GLY A 113 2.89 2.25 -14.78
CA GLY A 113 3.83 2.51 -13.70
C GLY A 113 4.29 1.23 -13.01
N GLU A 114 5.54 1.25 -12.55
CA GLU A 114 6.14 0.17 -11.77
C GLU A 114 6.00 0.43 -10.27
N GLY A 115 6.02 -0.64 -9.48
CA GLY A 115 6.01 -0.52 -8.03
C GLY A 115 5.83 -1.84 -7.33
N VAL A 116 6.33 -1.89 -6.10
CA VAL A 116 6.14 -3.01 -5.18
C VAL A 116 5.63 -2.45 -3.86
N GLY A 117 4.54 -3.02 -3.35
CA GLY A 117 3.97 -2.66 -2.06
C GLY A 117 3.37 -3.88 -1.40
N LEU A 118 3.73 -4.11 -0.14
CA LEU A 118 3.24 -5.22 0.68
C LEU A 118 2.79 -4.66 2.00
N LEU A 119 1.70 -5.18 2.57
CA LEU A 119 1.10 -4.75 3.81
C LEU A 119 1.17 -5.89 4.83
N LEU A 120 1.65 -5.61 6.04
CA LEU A 120 1.50 -6.55 7.16
C LEU A 120 0.18 -6.26 7.88
N LEU A 121 -0.69 -7.27 7.94
CA LEU A 121 -2.05 -7.16 8.44
C LEU A 121 -2.25 -8.08 9.64
N LYS A 122 -2.88 -7.53 10.68
CA LYS A 122 -3.30 -8.26 11.89
C LYS A 122 -4.68 -7.78 12.33
N LYS A 123 -5.40 -8.63 13.08
CA LYS A 123 -6.61 -8.20 13.77
C LYS A 123 -6.26 -7.05 14.72
N LEU A 124 -7.05 -5.98 14.71
CA LEU A 124 -6.78 -4.77 15.48
C LEU A 124 -6.56 -5.08 16.98
N SER A 125 -7.40 -5.93 17.56
CA SER A 125 -7.27 -6.34 18.97
C SER A 125 -5.94 -7.03 19.26
N THR A 126 -5.45 -7.85 18.33
CA THR A 126 -4.17 -8.56 18.44
C THR A 126 -3.01 -7.58 18.29
N ALA A 127 -3.08 -6.68 17.32
CA ALA A 127 -2.08 -5.62 17.15
C ALA A 127 -1.96 -4.73 18.38
N GLN A 128 -3.10 -4.38 19.00
CA GLN A 128 -3.13 -3.62 20.25
C GLN A 128 -2.54 -4.41 21.42
N ALA A 129 -2.90 -5.69 21.56
CA ALA A 129 -2.41 -6.54 22.64
C ALA A 129 -0.90 -6.77 22.57
N GLU A 130 -0.33 -6.82 21.36
CA GLU A 130 1.10 -7.00 21.13
C GLU A 130 1.89 -5.67 21.11
N GLY A 131 1.20 -4.53 21.25
CA GLY A 131 1.85 -3.22 21.25
C GLY A 131 2.40 -2.79 19.87
N ASP A 132 1.82 -3.31 18.79
CA ASP A 132 2.22 -2.95 17.43
C ASP A 132 1.94 -1.47 17.14
N ASN A 133 2.81 -0.84 16.36
CA ASN A 133 2.59 0.51 15.85
C ASN A 133 1.58 0.52 14.69
N ILE A 134 0.29 0.66 14.98
CA ILE A 134 -0.77 0.60 13.97
C ILE A 134 -0.77 1.89 13.11
N LEU A 135 -0.42 1.81 11.82
CA LEU A 135 -0.37 3.01 10.95
C LEU A 135 -1.74 3.44 10.42
N ALA A 136 -2.63 2.48 10.18
CA ALA A 136 -4.01 2.70 9.78
C ALA A 136 -4.85 1.45 10.05
N VAL A 137 -6.16 1.53 9.83
CA VAL A 137 -7.09 0.41 9.99
C VAL A 137 -7.88 0.18 8.71
N ILE A 138 -7.88 -1.04 8.18
CA ILE A 138 -8.85 -1.47 7.17
C ILE A 138 -10.13 -1.84 7.93
N SER A 139 -11.15 -0.99 7.81
CA SER A 139 -12.45 -1.21 8.47
C SER A 139 -13.40 -2.02 7.61
N GLY A 140 -13.27 -1.98 6.28
CA GLY A 140 -14.05 -2.78 5.35
C GLY A 140 -13.30 -3.09 4.06
N SER A 141 -13.60 -4.24 3.48
CA SER A 141 -13.12 -4.64 2.15
C SER A 141 -14.20 -5.40 1.40
N ALA A 142 -14.24 -5.24 0.09
CA ALA A 142 -15.15 -5.99 -0.76
C ALA A 142 -14.59 -6.20 -2.16
N VAL A 143 -15.08 -7.26 -2.81
CA VAL A 143 -14.83 -7.57 -4.21
C VAL A 143 -16.16 -7.83 -4.92
N ARG A 144 -16.22 -7.45 -6.20
CA ARG A 144 -17.39 -7.63 -7.08
C ARG A 144 -16.95 -7.72 -8.54
N GLN A 145 -17.59 -8.62 -9.29
CA GLN A 145 -17.43 -8.72 -10.74
C GLN A 145 -18.41 -7.78 -11.45
N ASN A 146 -18.00 -7.23 -12.59
CA ASN A 146 -18.91 -6.57 -13.53
C ASN A 146 -19.97 -7.54 -14.02
N SER A 147 -21.21 -7.06 -14.14
CA SER A 147 -22.23 -7.73 -14.95
C SER A 147 -21.85 -7.69 -16.44
N ASN A 148 -22.58 -8.44 -17.26
CA ASN A 148 -22.31 -8.50 -18.69
C ASN A 148 -22.41 -7.11 -19.32
N GLU A 149 -21.38 -6.75 -20.09
CA GLU A 149 -21.29 -5.53 -20.87
C GLU A 149 -20.93 -5.88 -22.31
N THR A 150 -21.04 -4.90 -23.22
CA THR A 150 -20.75 -5.13 -24.65
C THR A 150 -19.35 -5.71 -24.89
N TYR A 151 -18.36 -5.25 -24.12
CA TYR A 151 -17.01 -5.80 -24.11
C TYR A 151 -16.54 -6.03 -22.68
N ILE A 152 -15.79 -7.11 -22.45
CA ILE A 152 -15.29 -7.48 -21.12
C ILE A 152 -14.43 -6.38 -20.47
N THR A 153 -13.80 -5.53 -21.28
CA THR A 153 -12.91 -4.44 -20.83
C THR A 153 -13.64 -3.15 -20.48
N VAL A 154 -14.96 -3.06 -20.74
CA VAL A 154 -15.76 -1.88 -20.43
C VAL A 154 -16.11 -1.88 -18.94
N PRO A 155 -15.89 -0.77 -18.22
CA PRO A 155 -16.31 -0.65 -16.83
C PRO A 155 -17.84 -0.61 -16.72
N HIS A 156 -18.40 -1.25 -15.70
CA HIS A 156 -19.85 -1.29 -15.48
C HIS A 156 -20.25 -0.48 -14.24
N GLY A 157 -20.90 0.68 -14.46
CA GLY A 157 -21.29 1.63 -13.40
C GLY A 157 -22.13 1.01 -12.28
N PRO A 158 -23.23 0.30 -12.56
CA PRO A 158 -24.05 -0.33 -11.52
C PRO A 158 -23.27 -1.32 -10.64
N SER A 159 -22.36 -2.12 -11.22
CA SER A 159 -21.52 -3.03 -10.44
C SER A 159 -20.54 -2.28 -9.53
N GLN A 160 -20.07 -1.10 -9.91
CA GLN A 160 -19.25 -0.26 -9.04
C GLN A 160 -20.09 0.31 -7.89
N SER A 161 -21.30 0.79 -8.14
CA SER A 161 -22.23 1.26 -7.09
C SER A 161 -22.56 0.17 -6.08
N GLU A 162 -22.89 -1.04 -6.55
CA GLU A 162 -23.15 -2.19 -5.67
C GLU A 162 -21.90 -2.60 -4.85
N LEU A 163 -20.69 -2.42 -5.42
CA LEU A 163 -19.44 -2.63 -4.70
C LEU A 163 -19.28 -1.59 -3.57
N TYR A 164 -19.57 -0.32 -3.83
CA TYR A 164 -19.54 0.74 -2.82
C TYR A 164 -20.48 0.42 -1.66
N GLU A 165 -21.72 0.03 -1.95
CA GLU A 165 -22.64 -0.35 -0.88
C GLU A 165 -22.13 -1.56 -0.07
N LYS A 166 -21.55 -2.56 -0.76
CA LYS A 166 -21.02 -3.76 -0.11
C LYS A 166 -19.84 -3.44 0.80
N VAL A 167 -18.92 -2.58 0.37
CA VAL A 167 -17.77 -2.19 1.19
C VAL A 167 -18.20 -1.34 2.40
N LEU A 168 -19.17 -0.44 2.24
CA LEU A 168 -19.75 0.34 3.34
C LEU A 168 -20.45 -0.56 4.37
N ARG A 169 -21.23 -1.55 3.90
CA ARG A 169 -21.84 -2.57 4.78
C ARG A 169 -20.81 -3.48 5.47
N SER A 170 -19.64 -3.68 4.86
CA SER A 170 -18.54 -4.39 5.52
C SER A 170 -17.90 -3.55 6.61
N ALA A 171 -17.75 -2.23 6.37
CA ALA A 171 -17.07 -1.31 7.28
C ALA A 171 -17.78 -1.10 8.61
N THR A 172 -19.10 -1.34 8.66
CA THR A 172 -19.90 -1.26 9.89
C THR A 172 -19.73 -2.47 10.81
N ARG A 173 -19.08 -3.56 10.35
CA ARG A 173 -18.82 -4.74 11.20
C ARG A 173 -17.58 -4.49 12.07
N ARG A 174 -17.60 -4.97 13.33
CA ARG A 174 -16.53 -4.76 14.34
C ARG A 174 -15.15 -5.35 14.00
N ALA A 175 -14.98 -5.99 12.84
CA ALA A 175 -13.73 -6.60 12.45
C ALA A 175 -12.84 -5.58 11.72
N ARG A 176 -11.79 -5.13 12.41
CA ARG A 176 -10.85 -4.12 11.95
C ARG A 176 -9.45 -4.72 11.86
N LEU A 177 -8.70 -4.37 10.82
CA LEU A 177 -7.35 -4.87 10.60
C LEU A 177 -6.34 -3.73 10.61
N GLY A 178 -5.27 -3.86 11.39
CA GLY A 178 -4.17 -2.90 11.40
C GLY A 178 -3.34 -3.01 10.11
N LEU A 179 -2.91 -1.88 9.58
CA LEU A 179 -2.12 -1.77 8.36
C LEU A 179 -0.69 -1.28 8.67
N LEU A 180 0.31 -1.96 8.10
CA LEU A 180 1.73 -1.63 8.20
C LEU A 180 2.36 -1.73 6.81
N PRO A 181 2.22 -0.69 5.94
CA PRO A 181 3.26 0.31 5.59
C PRO A 181 2.69 1.61 4.95
N SER A 182 3.54 2.43 4.31
CA SER A 182 3.15 3.68 3.63
C SER A 182 2.46 3.46 2.27
N SER A 183 1.15 3.69 2.21
CA SER A 183 0.42 3.97 0.96
C SER A 183 0.02 5.45 0.92
N LYS A 184 -0.36 6.00 -0.26
CA LYS A 184 -0.87 7.38 -0.36
C LYS A 184 -1.97 7.64 0.68
N SER A 185 -2.91 6.71 0.85
CA SER A 185 -3.99 6.78 1.83
C SER A 185 -3.48 6.84 3.27
N VAL A 186 -2.52 5.98 3.65
CA VAL A 186 -1.94 5.99 5.00
C VAL A 186 -1.16 7.28 5.26
N LEU A 187 -0.40 7.77 4.26
CA LEU A 187 0.33 9.02 4.37
C LEU A 187 -0.61 10.23 4.47
N MET A 188 -1.72 10.25 3.73
CA MET A 188 -2.74 11.30 3.84
C MET A 188 -3.35 11.35 5.24
N ILE A 189 -3.65 10.20 5.83
CA ILE A 189 -4.14 10.08 7.21
C ILE A 189 -3.08 10.56 8.20
N HIS A 190 -1.85 10.06 8.09
CA HIS A 190 -0.74 10.38 8.99
C HIS A 190 -0.41 11.88 8.98
N HIS A 191 -0.34 12.48 7.80
CA HIS A 191 -0.05 13.91 7.63
C HIS A 191 -1.30 14.81 7.71
N LYS A 192 -2.49 14.22 7.90
CA LYS A 192 -3.78 14.93 7.92
C LYS A 192 -3.90 15.92 6.75
N ARG A 193 -3.53 15.47 5.55
CA ARG A 193 -3.46 16.33 4.35
C ARG A 193 -3.87 15.55 3.10
N ILE A 194 -4.71 16.16 2.28
CA ILE A 194 -5.08 15.62 0.96
C ILE A 194 -4.20 16.35 -0.08
N PRO A 195 -3.35 15.64 -0.84
CA PRO A 195 -2.54 16.27 -1.88
C PRO A 195 -3.41 16.74 -3.06
N PRO A 196 -2.89 17.64 -3.91
CA PRO A 196 -3.56 17.98 -5.16
C PRO A 196 -3.64 16.74 -6.09
N GLN A 197 -4.70 16.69 -6.89
CA GLN A 197 -4.86 15.75 -7.97
C GLN A 197 -3.91 16.13 -9.11
N ALA A 198 -2.97 15.22 -9.40
CA ALA A 198 -2.02 15.40 -10.48
C ALA A 198 -2.72 15.42 -11.84
N SER A 199 -2.18 16.22 -12.77
CA SER A 199 -2.60 16.27 -14.18
C SER A 199 -4.09 16.58 -14.38
N PHE A 200 -4.67 17.37 -13.48
CA PHE A 200 -6.05 17.88 -13.57
C PHE A 200 -6.03 19.41 -13.71
N THR A 201 -6.72 19.91 -14.73
CA THR A 201 -6.87 21.33 -15.04
C THR A 201 -8.33 21.71 -15.28
N THR A 202 -9.07 20.91 -16.05
CA THR A 202 -10.46 21.21 -16.43
C THR A 202 -11.30 19.95 -16.37
N LEU A 203 -12.41 19.99 -15.64
CA LEU A 203 -13.33 18.86 -15.51
C LEU A 203 -13.84 18.39 -16.88
N ASN A 204 -13.84 17.08 -17.09
CA ASN A 204 -14.41 16.46 -18.26
C ASN A 204 -15.92 16.78 -18.32
N PRO A 205 -16.44 17.35 -19.43
CA PRO A 205 -17.85 17.74 -19.56
C PRO A 205 -18.84 16.56 -19.49
N GLN A 206 -18.36 15.31 -19.63
CA GLN A 206 -19.17 14.11 -19.44
C GLN A 206 -19.44 13.79 -17.95
N ILE A 207 -18.75 14.48 -17.03
CA ILE A 207 -18.95 14.34 -15.59
C ILE A 207 -19.83 15.49 -15.12
N THR A 208 -21.04 15.18 -14.68
CA THR A 208 -21.93 16.15 -14.02
C THR A 208 -21.77 16.02 -12.51
N LEU A 209 -21.40 17.12 -11.85
CA LEU A 209 -21.34 17.22 -10.40
C LEU A 209 -22.33 18.29 -9.93
N SER A 210 -23.09 17.95 -8.89
CA SER A 210 -23.97 18.85 -8.16
C SER A 210 -23.42 19.12 -6.76
N ASP A 211 -23.83 20.23 -6.15
CA ASP A 211 -23.45 20.52 -4.75
C ASP A 211 -23.92 19.43 -3.78
N SER A 212 -25.04 18.75 -4.08
CA SER A 212 -25.56 17.64 -3.28
C SER A 212 -24.67 16.40 -3.31
N ASP A 213 -23.83 16.21 -4.33
CA ASP A 213 -22.95 15.05 -4.44
C ASP A 213 -21.81 15.11 -3.41
N ARG A 214 -21.47 16.31 -2.92
CA ARG A 214 -20.35 16.53 -1.99
C ARG A 214 -19.03 15.98 -2.51
N ILE A 215 -18.82 16.04 -3.83
CA ILE A 215 -17.60 15.62 -4.52
C ILE A 215 -16.82 16.88 -4.91
N ALA A 216 -15.52 16.88 -4.60
CA ALA A 216 -14.59 17.91 -5.06
C ALA A 216 -13.27 17.27 -5.50
N ILE A 217 -12.64 17.85 -6.52
CA ILE A 217 -11.32 17.45 -7.00
C ILE A 217 -10.30 18.49 -6.50
N THR A 218 -9.35 18.06 -5.69
CA THR A 218 -8.37 18.97 -5.06
C THR A 218 -7.33 19.43 -6.10
N THR A 219 -7.19 20.73 -6.34
CA THR A 219 -6.11 21.28 -7.20
C THR A 219 -4.92 21.79 -6.40
N THR A 220 -5.09 21.95 -5.09
CA THR A 220 -4.06 22.32 -4.12
C THR A 220 -4.06 21.34 -2.96
N GLY A 221 -2.97 21.31 -2.19
CA GLY A 221 -2.93 20.47 -1.00
C GLY A 221 -3.74 21.09 0.15
N ILE A 222 -4.72 20.36 0.66
CA ILE A 222 -5.63 20.83 1.72
C ILE A 222 -5.43 20.08 3.02
N GLU A 223 -5.60 20.77 4.14
CA GLU A 223 -5.64 20.15 5.46
C GLU A 223 -6.90 19.27 5.58
N TRP A 224 -6.73 18.06 6.12
CA TRP A 224 -7.81 17.09 6.24
C TRP A 224 -8.38 17.10 7.66
N LYS A 225 -9.49 17.81 7.83
CA LYS A 225 -10.23 17.92 9.10
C LYS A 225 -11.48 17.06 9.09
N SER A 226 -11.79 16.44 10.23
CA SER A 226 -12.99 15.65 10.43
C SER A 226 -13.35 15.67 11.92
N SER A 227 -14.64 15.59 12.24
CA SER A 227 -15.15 15.41 13.61
C SER A 227 -15.06 13.96 14.09
N GLY A 228 -14.92 13.02 13.16
CA GLY A 228 -14.67 11.61 13.43
C GLY A 228 -13.42 11.10 12.72
N PRO A 229 -13.19 9.78 12.73
CA PRO A 229 -11.99 9.19 12.16
C PRO A 229 -11.75 9.57 10.70
N LEU A 230 -10.54 10.03 10.36
CA LEU A 230 -10.17 10.24 8.96
C LEU A 230 -10.34 8.93 8.19
N THR A 231 -11.14 8.95 7.13
CA THR A 231 -11.59 7.76 6.42
C THR A 231 -11.47 7.96 4.91
N VAL A 232 -10.85 7.02 4.22
CA VAL A 232 -10.69 7.00 2.76
C VAL A 232 -11.20 5.70 2.17
N CYS A 233 -11.93 5.80 1.07
CA CYS A 233 -12.26 4.67 0.22
C CYS A 233 -11.20 4.56 -0.89
N VAL A 234 -10.61 3.38 -1.06
CA VAL A 234 -9.66 3.08 -2.13
C VAL A 234 -10.32 2.08 -3.08
N ASN A 235 -10.42 2.45 -4.35
CA ASN A 235 -11.02 1.62 -5.39
C ASN A 235 -9.98 1.13 -6.38
N ASN A 236 -10.11 -0.13 -6.79
CA ASN A 236 -9.27 -0.77 -7.80
C ASN A 236 -10.15 -1.60 -8.73
N TYR A 237 -10.19 -1.25 -10.01
CA TYR A 237 -11.02 -1.90 -11.02
C TYR A 237 -10.15 -2.61 -12.05
N GLY A 238 -10.34 -3.93 -12.18
CA GLY A 238 -9.62 -4.75 -13.16
C GLY A 238 -10.29 -4.70 -14.52
N ALA A 239 -9.50 -4.65 -15.60
CA ALA A 239 -10.01 -4.68 -16.97
C ALA A 239 -10.70 -6.01 -17.34
N SER A 240 -10.49 -7.08 -16.56
CA SER A 240 -11.24 -8.33 -16.66
C SER A 240 -12.61 -8.30 -15.95
N GLY A 241 -12.99 -7.13 -15.40
CA GLY A 241 -14.25 -6.89 -14.70
C GLY A 241 -14.22 -7.11 -13.18
N SER A 242 -13.10 -7.58 -12.62
CA SER A 242 -12.98 -7.81 -11.18
C SER A 242 -12.63 -6.53 -10.44
N ASN A 243 -13.54 -6.05 -9.60
CA ASN A 243 -13.42 -4.80 -8.87
C ASN A 243 -13.24 -5.05 -7.38
N ALA A 244 -12.44 -4.22 -6.73
CA ALA A 244 -12.21 -4.26 -5.29
C ALA A 244 -12.27 -2.85 -4.69
N ALA A 245 -12.75 -2.77 -3.45
CA ALA A 245 -12.80 -1.54 -2.67
C ALA A 245 -12.36 -1.80 -1.23
N LEU A 246 -11.66 -0.84 -0.64
CA LEU A 246 -11.17 -0.86 0.75
C LEU A 246 -11.58 0.43 1.46
N ILE A 247 -12.10 0.34 2.68
CA ILE A 247 -12.25 1.48 3.59
C ILE A 247 -11.08 1.46 4.56
N VAL A 248 -10.26 2.50 4.52
CA VAL A 248 -9.11 2.70 5.39
C VAL A 248 -9.38 3.88 6.32
N THR A 249 -9.19 3.70 7.61
CA THR A 249 -9.43 4.72 8.64
C THR A 249 -8.16 4.99 9.44
N GLU A 250 -8.12 6.11 10.13
CA GLU A 250 -7.10 6.38 11.14
C GLU A 250 -7.01 5.25 12.18
N PRO A 251 -5.80 5.02 12.73
CA PRO A 251 -5.64 4.09 13.85
C PRO A 251 -6.32 4.66 15.11
N PRO A 252 -6.75 3.78 16.04
CA PRO A 252 -7.21 4.26 17.35
C PRO A 252 -6.10 5.03 18.07
N PRO A 253 -6.45 5.99 18.95
CA PRO A 253 -5.45 6.66 19.77
C PRO A 253 -4.62 5.65 20.55
N LEU A 254 -3.31 5.87 20.62
CA LEU A 254 -2.42 5.10 21.49
C LEU A 254 -2.93 5.22 22.93
N SER A 255 -3.09 4.09 23.63
CA SER A 255 -3.44 4.08 25.05
C SER A 255 -2.39 4.87 25.83
N THR A 256 -2.81 5.95 26.49
CA THR A 256 -1.97 6.94 27.20
C THR A 256 -1.23 6.41 28.42
N THR A 257 -1.32 5.12 28.73
CA THR A 257 -0.85 4.51 29.97
C THR A 257 0.68 4.51 30.13
N LEU A 258 1.45 4.68 29.05
CA LEU A 258 2.92 4.74 29.12
C LEU A 258 3.50 6.15 29.35
N ASN A 259 2.78 7.22 28.99
CA ASN A 259 3.32 8.58 29.11
C ASN A 259 3.17 9.16 30.53
N GLN A 260 2.15 8.72 31.29
CA GLN A 260 1.94 9.20 32.66
C GLN A 260 2.98 8.68 33.67
N THR A 261 3.69 7.59 33.37
CA THR A 261 4.78 7.09 34.23
C THR A 261 6.09 7.84 34.01
N ILE A 262 6.27 8.50 32.86
CA ILE A 262 7.51 9.21 32.51
C ILE A 262 7.49 10.65 33.00
N GLU A 263 6.34 11.34 32.95
CA GLU A 263 6.23 12.73 33.39
C GLU A 263 6.35 12.91 34.91
N GLY A 264 6.07 11.87 35.71
CA GLY A 264 6.20 11.92 37.17
C GLY A 264 7.61 11.67 37.71
N ASN A 265 8.57 11.27 36.87
CA ASN A 265 9.89 10.82 37.34
C ASN A 265 11.04 11.19 36.39
N SER A 266 10.97 12.37 35.77
CA SER A 266 12.03 12.92 34.90
C SER A 266 13.25 13.41 35.69
N ARG A 267 13.85 12.54 36.52
CA ARG A 267 15.28 12.65 36.79
C ARG A 267 16.00 12.16 35.55
N SER A 268 16.67 13.08 34.86
CA SER A 268 17.66 12.78 33.82
C SER A 268 18.79 11.94 34.42
N ILE A 269 18.59 10.63 34.49
CA ILE A 269 19.69 9.69 34.68
C ILE A 269 20.31 9.53 33.30
N ALA A 270 21.48 10.15 33.09
CA ALA A 270 22.34 9.87 31.95
C ALA A 270 22.74 8.39 32.01
N SER A 271 21.90 7.55 31.40
CA SER A 271 22.04 6.11 31.38
C SER A 271 22.57 5.73 30.01
N SER A 272 23.73 5.07 30.00
CA SER A 272 24.29 4.51 28.77
C SER A 272 23.53 3.23 28.45
N TYR A 273 22.79 3.22 27.35
CA TYR A 273 22.09 2.03 26.88
C TYR A 273 22.90 1.34 25.78
N PRO A 274 23.00 0.00 25.79
CA PRO A 274 23.58 -0.72 24.67
C PRO A 274 22.74 -0.50 23.41
N PHE A 275 23.36 -0.08 22.32
CA PHE A 275 22.74 0.00 21.00
C PHE A 275 23.36 -1.08 20.10
N ILE A 276 22.54 -2.04 19.67
CA ILE A 276 22.99 -3.19 18.90
C ILE A 276 22.59 -2.99 17.44
N ILE A 277 23.57 -3.07 16.53
CA ILE A 277 23.36 -3.04 15.09
C ILE A 277 23.91 -4.34 14.51
N THR A 278 23.08 -5.05 13.75
CA THR A 278 23.45 -6.29 13.08
C THR A 278 23.21 -6.18 11.58
N ALA A 279 23.94 -6.98 10.81
CA ALA A 279 23.69 -7.18 9.40
C ALA A 279 24.31 -8.50 8.91
N PHE A 280 23.84 -8.99 7.77
CA PHE A 280 24.35 -10.23 7.18
C PHE A 280 25.76 -10.09 6.57
N SER A 281 26.15 -8.88 6.16
CA SER A 281 27.47 -8.61 5.59
C SER A 281 28.11 -7.38 6.21
N GLN A 282 29.44 -7.26 6.13
CA GLN A 282 30.17 -6.09 6.61
C GLN A 282 29.72 -4.79 5.92
N SER A 283 29.51 -4.83 4.60
CA SER A 283 29.01 -3.67 3.84
C SER A 283 27.62 -3.25 4.31
N SER A 284 26.73 -4.21 4.58
CA SER A 284 25.40 -3.93 5.13
C SER A 284 25.47 -3.40 6.57
N LEU A 285 26.41 -3.89 7.38
CA LEU A 285 26.61 -3.41 8.75
C LEU A 285 27.03 -1.94 8.74
N PHE A 286 28.00 -1.59 7.89
CA PHE A 286 28.43 -0.20 7.71
C PHE A 286 27.28 0.70 7.25
N ALA A 287 26.48 0.24 6.27
CA ALA A 287 25.30 0.96 5.82
C ALA A 287 24.28 1.19 6.95
N ASN A 288 24.02 0.17 7.77
CA ASN A 288 23.11 0.28 8.93
C ASN A 288 23.64 1.29 9.97
N VAL A 289 24.94 1.24 10.28
CA VAL A 289 25.60 2.19 11.18
C VAL A 289 25.46 3.62 10.66
N CYS A 290 25.75 3.86 9.38
CA CYS A 290 25.61 5.18 8.77
C CYS A 290 24.16 5.69 8.79
N CYS A 291 23.18 4.80 8.56
CA CYS A 291 21.77 5.16 8.62
C CYS A 291 21.36 5.58 10.04
N CYS A 292 21.71 4.78 11.05
CA CYS A 292 21.46 5.10 12.45
C CYS A 292 22.11 6.43 12.86
N ALA A 293 23.36 6.67 12.46
CA ALA A 293 24.06 7.91 12.76
C ALA A 293 23.34 9.14 12.17
N ARG A 294 22.86 9.07 10.92
CA ARG A 294 22.10 10.16 10.29
C ARG A 294 20.78 10.44 11.01
N LEU A 295 20.06 9.40 11.40
CA LEU A 295 18.80 9.55 12.13
C LEU A 295 19.02 10.24 13.49
N SER A 296 20.06 9.85 14.22
CA SER A 296 20.43 10.48 15.49
C SER A 296 20.80 11.96 15.31
N CYS A 297 21.63 12.30 14.32
CA CYS A 297 22.02 13.69 14.06
C CYS A 297 20.84 14.58 13.60
N SER A 298 19.89 14.02 12.86
CA SER A 298 18.69 14.77 12.42
C SER A 298 17.77 15.14 13.58
N ARG A 299 17.73 14.32 14.64
CA ARG A 299 16.93 14.57 15.86
C ARG A 299 17.60 15.56 16.82
N THR A 300 18.94 15.53 16.94
CA THR A 300 19.67 16.48 17.79
C THR A 300 19.65 17.91 17.23
N ALA A 301 19.63 18.06 15.91
CA ALA A 301 19.45 19.36 15.25
C ALA A 301 18.09 20.02 15.56
N SER A 302 17.02 19.21 15.72
CA SER A 302 15.70 19.71 16.13
C SER A 302 15.57 20.00 17.63
N SER A 303 16.51 19.54 18.46
CA SER A 303 16.48 19.68 19.92
C SER A 303 17.49 20.69 20.48
N GLY A 304 18.21 21.44 19.63
CA GLY A 304 19.14 22.50 20.06
C GLY A 304 20.40 22.00 20.80
N VAL A 305 20.69 20.70 20.77
CA VAL A 305 21.88 20.12 21.41
C VAL A 305 22.94 19.89 20.33
N GLY A 306 24.04 20.65 20.40
CA GLY A 306 25.15 20.57 19.44
C GLY A 306 25.80 19.17 19.41
N PRO A 307 26.37 18.76 18.25
CA PRO A 307 26.99 17.45 18.12
C PRO A 307 28.21 17.32 19.02
N GLN A 308 28.23 16.29 19.89
CA GLN A 308 29.46 15.86 20.54
C GLN A 308 30.36 15.16 19.52
N THR A 309 31.66 15.44 19.61
CA THR A 309 32.70 14.91 18.73
C THR A 309 32.73 13.38 18.71
N PRO A 310 32.85 12.73 17.54
CA PRO A 310 32.94 11.28 17.48
C PRO A 310 34.26 10.80 18.10
N HIS A 311 34.17 9.85 19.04
CA HIS A 311 35.31 9.08 19.51
C HIS A 311 35.90 8.28 18.33
N LYS A 312 37.18 8.48 18.05
CA LYS A 312 37.95 7.65 17.11
C LYS A 312 37.97 6.21 17.63
N LEU A 313 37.54 5.27 16.79
CA LEU A 313 37.80 3.84 17.00
C LEU A 313 39.33 3.61 16.90
N PRO A 314 39.93 2.81 17.80
CA PRO A 314 41.35 2.46 17.70
C PRO A 314 41.62 1.63 16.44
N SER A 315 42.80 1.87 15.85
CA SER A 315 43.34 1.29 14.62
C SER A 315 43.53 -0.22 14.68
#